data_AF-A9BLQ4-F1
#
_entry.id   AF-A9BLQ4-F1
#
_cell.length_a   1.000
_cell.length_b   1.000
_cell.length_c   1.000
_cell.angle_alpha   90.00
_cell.angle_beta   90.00
_cell.angle_gamma   90.00
#
_symmetry.space_group_name_H-M   'P 1'
#
loop_
_entity.id
_entity.type
_entity.pdbx_description
1 polymer ?
#
loop_
_entity_poly.entity_id
_entity_poly.type
_entity_poly.pdbx_seq_one_letter_code
_entity_poly.pdbx_strand_id
1 'polypeptide(L)'
;MSSLRLTVRRAVRPLALALAAGSLAALAGCVVAPVAPVAPGPYVVPPGVAYVAPAYPMPGVGFVWQYHPRYGWGWHHPVYGWHRGWR
;
A
#
# COMPACT_ATOMS: atom_id res chain seq x y z
N MET A 1 -52.95 26.76 8.56
CA MET A 1 -51.55 27.02 8.09
C MET A 1 -50.46 26.18 8.79
N SER A 2 -50.80 25.27 9.72
CA SER A 2 -49.82 24.45 10.47
C SER A 2 -49.55 23.07 9.84
N SER A 3 -50.54 22.50 9.15
CA SER A 3 -50.52 21.13 8.62
C SER A 3 -49.64 20.95 7.37
N LEU A 4 -49.51 21.98 6.52
CA LEU A 4 -48.67 21.93 5.31
C LEU A 4 -47.16 21.85 5.63
N ARG A 5 -46.73 22.47 6.73
CA ARG A 5 -45.31 22.55 7.13
C ARG A 5 -44.76 21.21 7.64
N LEU A 6 -45.63 20.35 8.18
CA LEU A 6 -45.27 19.01 8.67
C LEU A 6 -45.09 18.01 7.52
N THR A 7 -45.89 18.11 6.46
CA THR A 7 -45.82 17.23 5.28
C THR A 7 -44.57 17.52 4.45
N VAL A 8 -44.22 18.80 4.27
CA VAL A 8 -42.98 19.20 3.58
C VAL A 8 -41.73 18.73 4.34
N ARG A 9 -41.71 18.84 5.68
CA ARG A 9 -40.59 18.32 6.49
C ARG A 9 -40.46 16.80 6.45
N ARG A 10 -41.56 16.06 6.29
CA ARG A 10 -41.56 14.59 6.14
C ARG A 10 -41.07 14.14 4.76
N ALA A 11 -41.34 14.90 3.70
CA ALA A 11 -40.88 14.61 2.34
C ALA A 11 -39.43 15.03 2.07
N VAL A 12 -38.95 16.11 2.70
CA VAL A 12 -37.57 16.63 2.50
C VAL A 12 -36.51 15.83 3.27
N ARG A 13 -36.89 15.21 4.40
CA ARG A 13 -36.01 14.36 5.22
C ARG A 13 -35.38 13.17 4.47
N PRO A 14 -36.14 12.33 3.72
CA PRO A 14 -35.55 11.20 3.00
C PRO A 14 -34.64 11.67 1.85
N LEU A 15 -34.98 12.79 1.20
CA LEU A 15 -34.15 13.37 0.14
C LEU A 15 -32.81 13.88 0.70
N ALA A 16 -32.85 14.58 1.83
CA ALA A 16 -31.63 15.06 2.50
C ALA A 16 -30.74 13.90 3.00
N LEU A 17 -31.35 12.83 3.51
CA LEU A 17 -30.64 11.61 3.90
C LEU A 17 -30.00 10.90 2.71
N ALA A 18 -30.71 10.80 1.58
CA ALA A 18 -30.18 10.21 0.36
C ALA A 18 -28.99 11.00 -0.21
N LEU A 19 -29.06 12.34 -0.19
CA LEU A 19 -27.97 13.22 -0.60
C LEU A 19 -26.74 13.09 0.32
N ALA A 20 -26.95 13.03 1.63
CA ALA A 20 -25.87 12.85 2.60
C ALA A 20 -25.20 11.47 2.48
N ALA A 21 -25.98 10.41 2.25
CA ALA A 21 -25.45 9.06 2.03
C ALA A 21 -24.64 8.97 0.71
N GLY A 22 -25.13 9.61 -0.36
CA GLY A 22 -24.43 9.66 -1.64
C GLY A 22 -23.09 10.39 -1.58
N SER A 23 -23.02 11.52 -0.86
CA SER A 23 -21.78 12.27 -0.69
C SER A 23 -20.74 11.53 0.16
N LEU A 24 -21.17 10.83 1.21
CA LEU A 24 -20.30 9.93 2.00
C LEU A 24 -19.73 8.79 1.13
N ALA A 25 -20.55 8.17 0.29
CA ALA A 25 -20.09 7.09 -0.60
C ALA A 25 -19.09 7.60 -1.65
N ALA A 26 -19.28 8.80 -2.20
CA ALA A 26 -18.36 9.40 -3.17
C ALA A 26 -16.99 9.74 -2.55
N LEU A 27 -16.95 10.14 -1.28
CA LEU A 27 -15.73 10.47 -0.55
C LEU A 27 -15.03 9.24 0.06
N ALA A 28 -15.74 8.11 0.22
CA ALA A 28 -15.19 6.86 0.76
C ALA A 28 -14.27 6.12 -0.24
N GLY A 29 -14.19 6.58 -1.48
CA GLY A 29 -13.38 6.00 -2.55
C GLY A 29 -11.89 6.33 -2.47
N CYS A 30 -11.26 6.24 -1.29
CA CYS A 30 -9.79 6.19 -1.23
C CYS A 30 -9.35 4.78 -1.65
N VAL A 31 -9.29 4.53 -2.96
CA VAL A 31 -8.67 3.32 -3.49
C VAL A 31 -7.17 3.44 -3.26
N VAL A 32 -6.70 2.83 -2.18
CA VAL A 32 -5.26 2.66 -1.94
C VAL A 32 -4.78 1.61 -2.94
N ALA A 33 -4.14 2.06 -4.02
CA ALA A 33 -3.41 1.15 -4.88
C ALA A 33 -2.32 0.49 -4.05
N PRO A 34 -2.22 -0.85 -4.01
CA PRO A 34 -1.10 -1.50 -3.36
C PRO A 34 0.19 -1.01 -4.02
N VAL A 35 1.14 -0.53 -3.22
CA VAL A 35 2.46 -0.18 -3.73
C VAL A 35 3.07 -1.47 -4.29
N ALA A 36 3.25 -1.53 -5.61
CA ALA A 36 4.01 -2.62 -6.20
C ALA A 36 5.42 -2.56 -5.59
N PRO A 37 5.99 -3.68 -5.09
CA PRO A 37 7.36 -3.68 -4.65
C PRO A 37 8.22 -3.22 -5.83
N VAL A 38 8.83 -2.05 -5.70
CA VAL A 38 9.86 -1.58 -6.62
C VAL A 38 11.11 -2.41 -6.29
N ALA A 39 11.07 -3.69 -6.63
CA ALA A 39 12.26 -4.51 -6.68
C ALA A 39 13.03 -4.08 -7.94
N PRO A 40 14.24 -3.51 -7.82
CA PRO A 40 15.07 -3.26 -8.98
C PRO A 40 15.59 -4.63 -9.46
N GLY A 41 14.82 -5.27 -10.33
CA GLY A 41 15.16 -6.53 -10.98
C GLY A 41 14.26 -7.72 -10.62
N PRO A 42 14.35 -8.82 -11.39
CA PRO A 42 13.48 -10.00 -11.33
C PRO A 42 13.74 -10.89 -10.11
N TYR A 43 13.97 -10.29 -8.93
CA TYR A 43 14.23 -11.06 -7.72
C TYR A 43 12.92 -11.60 -7.14
N VAL A 44 12.68 -12.89 -7.34
CA VAL A 44 11.53 -13.60 -6.80
C VAL A 44 11.82 -14.00 -5.36
N VAL A 45 11.00 -13.48 -4.45
CA VAL A 45 11.06 -13.86 -3.04
C VAL A 45 10.55 -15.29 -2.86
N PRO A 46 11.26 -16.18 -2.14
CA PRO A 46 10.76 -17.52 -1.86
C PRO A 46 9.39 -17.50 -1.17
N PRO A 47 8.51 -18.48 -1.42
CA PRO A 47 7.22 -18.56 -0.75
C PRO A 47 7.38 -18.61 0.77
N GLY A 48 6.58 -17.85 1.49
CA GLY A 48 6.63 -17.76 2.95
C GLY A 48 7.65 -16.77 3.52
N VAL A 49 8.44 -16.10 2.67
CA VAL A 49 9.36 -15.03 3.10
C VAL A 49 8.72 -13.68 2.81
N ALA A 50 8.53 -12.87 3.85
CA ALA A 50 8.08 -11.49 3.68
C ALA A 50 9.24 -10.63 3.15
N TYR A 51 8.91 -9.70 2.25
CA TYR A 51 9.85 -8.65 1.86
C TYR A 51 10.11 -7.71 3.04
N VAL A 52 11.37 -7.44 3.33
CA VAL A 52 11.80 -6.44 4.31
C VAL A 52 12.62 -5.39 3.56
N ALA A 53 12.21 -4.13 3.64
CA ALA A 53 12.91 -3.04 2.96
C ALA A 53 14.34 -2.84 3.49
N PRO A 54 15.26 -2.27 2.68
CA PRO A 54 16.62 -1.98 3.13
C PRO A 54 16.63 -1.09 4.38
N ALA A 55 17.29 -1.55 5.44
CA ALA A 55 17.49 -0.79 6.67
C ALA A 55 18.69 0.18 6.60
N TYR A 56 19.41 0.19 5.48
CA TYR A 56 20.59 1.02 5.26
C TYR A 56 20.83 1.25 3.76
N PRO A 57 21.60 2.29 3.37
CA PRO A 57 21.81 2.65 1.98
C PRO A 57 22.46 1.55 1.14
N MET A 58 22.23 1.61 -0.16
CA MET A 58 22.90 0.77 -1.15
C MET A 58 24.42 1.03 -1.12
N PRO A 59 25.29 0.01 -1.04
CA PRO A 59 26.74 0.18 -0.88
C PRO A 59 27.42 0.84 -2.08
N GLY A 60 26.83 0.70 -3.27
CA GLY A 60 27.36 1.21 -4.53
C GLY A 60 26.57 0.67 -5.71
N VAL A 61 26.89 1.12 -6.92
CA VAL A 61 26.24 0.67 -8.16
C VAL A 61 26.36 -0.85 -8.32
N GLY A 62 25.29 -1.50 -8.81
CA GLY A 62 25.26 -2.94 -9.10
C GLY A 62 24.87 -3.84 -7.94
N PHE A 63 24.78 -3.32 -6.72
CA PHE A 63 24.17 -4.04 -5.60
C PHE A 63 22.64 -4.09 -5.75
N VAL A 64 22.06 -5.25 -5.51
CA VAL A 64 20.61 -5.47 -5.52
C VAL A 64 20.16 -6.05 -4.19
N TRP A 65 18.97 -5.66 -3.75
CA TRP A 65 18.41 -6.12 -2.49
C TRP A 65 17.82 -7.53 -2.66
N GLN A 66 18.41 -8.52 -1.99
CA GLN A 66 18.09 -9.94 -2.15
C GLN A 66 17.94 -10.64 -0.80
N TYR A 67 17.22 -11.76 -0.79
CA TYR A 67 17.08 -12.64 0.37
C TYR A 67 18.17 -13.72 0.37
N HIS A 68 18.88 -13.82 1.48
CA HIS A 68 19.84 -14.87 1.79
C HIS A 68 19.19 -15.89 2.74
N PRO A 69 19.18 -17.20 2.44
CA PRO A 69 18.51 -18.21 3.28
C PRO A 69 18.98 -18.21 4.75
N ARG A 70 20.28 -18.02 4.97
CA ARG A 70 20.89 -17.98 6.31
C ARG A 70 20.80 -16.62 7.03
N TYR A 71 20.91 -15.51 6.32
CA TYR A 71 21.11 -14.18 6.92
C TYR A 71 19.93 -13.22 6.70
N GLY A 72 18.92 -13.61 5.92
CA GLY A 72 17.79 -12.77 5.58
C GLY A 72 18.11 -11.75 4.49
N TRP A 73 17.48 -10.58 4.56
CA TRP A 73 17.56 -9.54 3.52
C TRP A 73 18.88 -8.76 3.57
N GLY A 74 19.55 -8.64 2.42
CA GLY A 74 20.83 -7.94 2.29
C GLY A 74 21.14 -7.48 0.86
N TRP A 75 22.22 -6.72 0.72
CA TRP A 75 22.72 -6.30 -0.59
C TRP A 75 23.62 -7.38 -1.19
N HIS A 76 23.32 -7.81 -2.42
CA HIS A 76 24.12 -8.76 -3.18
C HIS A 76 24.61 -8.12 -4.47
N HIS A 77 25.89 -8.30 -4.80
CA HIS A 77 26.49 -7.90 -6.08
C HIS A 77 26.88 -9.17 -6.85
N PRO A 78 26.56 -9.30 -8.15
CA PRO A 78 26.84 -10.51 -8.92
C PRO A 78 28.33 -10.86 -8.98
N VAL A 79 29.21 -9.86 -8.98
CA VAL A 79 30.68 -10.05 -9.02
C VAL A 79 31.33 -10.10 -7.63
N TYR A 80 30.87 -9.29 -6.66
CA TYR A 80 31.52 -9.15 -5.35
C TYR A 80 30.85 -9.98 -4.24
N GLY A 81 29.71 -10.61 -4.55
CA GLY A 81 28.92 -11.38 -3.60
C GLY A 81 28.15 -10.50 -2.63
N TRP A 82 27.91 -11.03 -1.43
CA TRP A 82 27.09 -10.36 -0.41
C TRP A 82 27.87 -9.29 0.35
N HIS A 83 27.20 -8.16 0.54
CA HIS A 83 27.69 -7.10 1.41
C HIS A 83 27.74 -7.56 2.88
N ARG A 84 28.63 -6.97 3.69
CA ARG A 84 28.91 -7.36 5.09
C ARG A 84 29.53 -8.76 5.28
N GLY A 85 30.11 -9.34 4.24
CA GLY A 85 30.88 -10.59 4.36
C GLY A 85 30.02 -11.84 4.58
N TRP A 86 28.74 -11.81 4.21
CA TRP A 86 27.89 -12.99 4.22
C TRP A 86 28.36 -14.00 3.17
N ARG A 87 28.28 -15.29 3.48
CA ARG A 87 28.72 -16.41 2.62
C ARG A 87 27.75 -17.56 2.67
#